data_AF-A0A536XLS7-F1
#
_entry.id   AF-A0A536XLS7-F1
#
_cell.length_a   1.000
_cell.length_b   1.000
_cell.length_c   1.000
_cell.angle_alpha   90.00
_cell.angle_beta   90.00
_cell.angle_gamma   90.00
#
_symmetry.space_group_name_H-M   'P 1'
#
loop_
_entity.id
_entity.type
_entity.pdbx_description
1 polymer ?
#
loop_
_entity_poly.entity_id
_entity_poly.type
_entity_poly.pdbx_seq_one_letter_code
_entity_poly.pdbx_strand_id
1 'polypeptide(L)' 'VTKGPLIYDKEKQELISKSARLAYPIRDGIPVMLEEEARRLEPSEYE' A
#
# COMPACT_ATOMS: atom_id res chain seq x y z
N VAL A 1 -4.17 -10.76 -9.25
CA VAL A 1 -3.24 -9.61 -9.26
C VAL A 1 -3.92 -8.46 -9.99
N THR A 2 -4.56 -7.56 -9.25
CA THR A 2 -5.16 -6.36 -9.85
C THR A 2 -4.01 -5.46 -10.34
N LYS A 3 -3.88 -5.29 -11.65
CA LYS A 3 -2.85 -4.48 -12.33
C LYS A 3 -3.07 -2.97 -12.16
N GLY A 4 -3.59 -2.55 -11.00
CA GLY A 4 -3.95 -1.16 -10.72
C GLY A 4 -2.73 -0.32 -10.34
N PRO A 5 -2.81 1.00 -10.49
CA PRO A 5 -1.76 1.90 -10.04
C PRO A 5 -1.58 1.81 -8.53
N LEU A 6 -0.32 1.72 -8.09
CA LEU A 6 0.08 1.83 -6.69
C LEU A 6 0.67 3.21 -6.46
N ILE A 7 0.27 3.87 -5.38
CA ILE A 7 0.79 5.19 -5.00
C ILE A 7 1.91 4.96 -3.99
N TYR A 8 3.10 5.46 -4.29
CA TYR A 8 4.21 5.38 -3.35
C TYR A 8 4.12 6.52 -2.33
N ASP A 9 3.94 6.16 -1.07
CA ASP A 9 4.03 7.05 0.08
C ASP A 9 5.46 7.03 0.60
N LYS A 10 6.20 8.13 0.36
CA LYS A 10 7.59 8.29 0.81
C LYS A 10 7.69 8.51 2.31
N GLU A 11 6.70 9.13 2.93
CA GLU A 11 6.72 9.44 4.36
C GLU A 11 6.56 8.16 5.17
N LYS A 12 5.67 7.27 4.73
CA LYS A 12 5.41 5.99 5.40
C LYS A 12 6.26 4.82 4.87
N GLN A 13 6.95 5.01 3.75
CA GLN A 13 7.65 3.93 3.03
C GLN A 13 6.70 2.79 2.65
N GLU A 14 5.59 3.12 1.99
CA GLU A 14 4.54 2.14 1.64
C GLU A 14 4.05 2.31 0.21
N LEU A 15 3.53 1.23 -0.38
CA LEU A 15 2.77 1.25 -1.62
C LEU A 15 1.28 1.15 -1.32
N ILE A 16 0.57 2.23 -1.60
CA ILE A 16 -0.87 2.35 -1.40
C ILE A 16 -1.62 1.82 -2.62
N SER A 17 -2.52 0.88 -2.37
CA SER A 17 -3.50 0.38 -3.35
C SER A 17 -4.90 0.90 -2.99
N LYS A 18 -5.35 1.95 -3.68
CA LYS A 18 -6.70 2.50 -3.49
C LYS A 18 -7.81 1.50 -3.81
N SER A 19 -7.59 0.61 -4.79
CA SER A 19 -8.56 -0.41 -5.18
C SER A 19 -8.73 -1.52 -4.13
N ALA A 20 -7.64 -1.91 -3.48
CA ALA A 20 -7.67 -2.88 -2.39
C ALA A 20 -7.94 -2.22 -1.02
N ARG A 21 -7.83 -0.89 -0.92
CA ARG A 21 -7.83 -0.12 0.34
C ARG A 21 -6.76 -0.61 1.32
N LEU A 22 -5.60 -0.95 0.77
CA LEU A 22 -4.45 -1.49 1.51
C LEU A 22 -3.20 -0.68 1.23
N ALA A 23 -2.31 -0.58 2.21
CA ALA A 23 -0.96 -0.07 2.07
C ALA A 23 0.05 -1.18 2.38
N TYR A 24 0.92 -1.46 1.42
CA TYR A 24 1.96 -2.48 1.49
C TYR A 24 3.28 -1.85 1.97
N PRO A 25 3.89 -2.31 3.06
CA PRO A 25 5.12 -1.72 3.57
C PRO A 25 6.31 -2.04 2.66
N ILE A 26 7.29 -1.13 2.63
CA ILE A 26 8.59 -1.34 2.00
C ILE A 26 9.60 -1.59 3.11
N ARG A 27 10.21 -2.78 3.11
CA ARG A 27 11.25 -3.18 4.06
C ARG A 27 12.55 -3.41 3.30
N ASP A 28 13.63 -2.78 3.74
CA ASP A 28 14.95 -2.85 3.08
C ASP A 28 14.92 -2.50 1.58
N GLY A 29 14.03 -1.58 1.19
CA GLY A 29 13.83 -1.19 -0.21
C GLY A 29 13.01 -2.18 -1.04
N ILE A 30 12.49 -3.27 -0.43
CA ILE A 30 11.66 -4.28 -1.08
C ILE A 30 10.20 -4.10 -0.64
N PRO A 31 9.27 -3.87 -1.58
CA PRO A 31 7.85 -3.84 -1.27
C PRO A 31 7.31 -5.23 -0.88
N VAL A 32 6.69 -5.32 0.29
CA VAL A 32 6.05 -6.54 0.79
C VAL A 32 4.60 -6.57 0.33
N MET A 33 4.37 -7.19 -0.83
CA MET A 33 3.06 -7.28 -1.48
C MET A 33 2.21 -8.46 -0.93
N LEU A 34 2.12 -8.58 0.39
CA LEU A 34 1.33 -9.59 1.10
C LEU A 34 0.16 -8.92 1.82
N GLU A 35 -1.05 -9.46 1.68
CA GLU A 35 -2.25 -8.89 2.30
C GLU A 35 -2.19 -8.91 3.84
N GLU A 36 -1.56 -9.95 4.42
CA GLU A 36 -1.38 -10.10 5.87
C GLU A 36 -0.44 -9.06 6.48
N GLU A 37 0.54 -8.58 5.69
CA GLU A 37 1.49 -7.55 6.10
C GLU A 37 1.00 -6.14 5.71
N ALA A 38 -0.03 -6.05 4.89
CA ALA A 38 -0.59 -4.79 4.46
C ALA A 38 -1.45 -4.17 5.57
N ARG A 39 -1.26 -2.88 5.81
CA ARG A 39 -2.19 -2.14 6.68
C ARG A 39 -3.43 -1.72 5.89
N ARG A 40 -4.57 -1.63 6.57
CA ARG A 40 -5.77 -1.01 5.98
C ARG A 40 -5.57 0.50 5.88
N LEU A 41 -6.08 1.06 4.78
CA LEU A 41 -6.16 2.51 4.62
C LEU A 41 -7.32 3.07 5.43
N GLU A 42 -7.08 4.22 6.05
CA GLU A 42 -8.14 5.00 6.66
C GLU A 42 -9.06 5.61 5.58
N PRO A 43 -10.33 5.93 5.91
CA PRO A 43 -11.26 6.56 4.97
C PRO A 43 -10.73 7.80 4.26
N SER A 44 -9.97 8.62 4.99
CA SER A 44 -9.33 9.83 4.47
C SER A 44 -8.19 9.57 3.48
N GLU A 45 -7.65 8.35 3.42
CA GLU A 45 -6.52 7.99 2.55
C GLU A 45 -6.95 7.42 1.19
N TYR A 46 -8.22 7.03 1.01
CA TYR A 46 -8.73 6.47 -0.25
C TYR A 46 -9.86 7.27 -0.92
N GLU A 47 -10.31 8.38 -0.33
CA GLU A 47 -11.14 9.37 -1.02
C GLU A 47 -10.42 9.99 -2.26
#